data_AF-A0A7V9TDH3-F1
#
_entry.id   AF-A0A7V9TDH3-F1
#
_cell.length_a   1.000
_cell.length_b   1.000
_cell.length_c   1.000
_cell.angle_alpha   90.00
_cell.angle_beta   90.00
_cell.angle_gamma   90.00
#
_symmetry.space_group_name_H-M   'P 1'
#
loop_
_entity.id
_entity.type
_entity.pdbx_description
1 polymer ?
#
loop_
_entity_poly.entity_id
_entity_poly.type
_entity_poly.pdbx_seq_one_letter_code
_entity_poly.pdbx_strand_id
1 'polypeptide(L)'
;EAEKLPTITPTREEVEAELNALIRRFTSKAEFYERLSRVGLGEDSEQLREIIRQRVAINNYYDFRFRSFTVVTPQEVEDYYRDVYVPRFRRQTPGRIVPTLEEARAALNEELEERKIASDAGEFLEDARARADIVYLVQF
;
A
#
# COMPACT_ATOMS: atom_id res chain seq x y z
N GLU A 1 16.20 11.24 -13.34
CA GLU A 1 15.77 11.14 -11.92
C GLU A 1 15.98 9.77 -11.27
N ALA A 2 16.29 8.69 -12.02
CA ALA A 2 16.49 7.35 -11.46
C ALA A 2 17.83 7.11 -10.72
N GLU A 3 18.77 8.06 -10.73
CA GLU A 3 20.15 7.85 -10.25
C GLU A 3 20.37 8.13 -8.74
N LYS A 4 19.31 8.39 -7.96
CA LYS A 4 19.41 8.56 -6.50
C LYS A 4 18.33 7.80 -5.74
N LEU A 5 17.99 6.60 -6.20
CA LEU A 5 17.19 5.71 -5.37
C LEU A 5 18.12 5.06 -4.34
N PRO A 6 17.79 5.07 -3.04
CA PRO A 6 18.47 4.20 -2.08
C PRO A 6 18.41 2.76 -2.60
N THR A 7 19.36 1.91 -2.21
CA THR A 7 19.34 0.51 -2.63
C THR A 7 18.06 -0.15 -2.12
N ILE A 8 17.05 -0.27 -2.99
CA ILE A 8 15.74 -0.86 -2.68
C ILE A 8 15.82 -2.40 -2.72
N THR A 9 17.03 -2.95 -2.79
CA THR A 9 17.25 -4.39 -2.80
C THR A 9 16.87 -4.94 -1.44
N PRO A 10 15.79 -5.76 -1.36
CA PRO A 10 15.39 -6.35 -0.09
C PRO A 10 16.48 -7.28 0.43
N THR A 11 16.72 -7.19 1.73
CA THR A 11 17.54 -8.14 2.46
C THR A 11 16.88 -9.51 2.52
N ARG A 12 17.67 -10.55 2.79
CA ARG A 12 17.12 -11.90 2.97
C ARG A 12 16.15 -11.92 4.15
N GLU A 13 16.48 -11.21 5.21
CA GLU A 13 15.71 -11.12 6.44
C GLU A 13 14.32 -10.49 6.19
N GLU A 14 14.23 -9.43 5.38
CA GLU A 14 12.96 -8.83 4.99
C GLU A 14 12.10 -9.79 4.17
N VAL A 15 12.71 -10.55 3.24
CA VAL A 15 12.00 -11.55 2.43
C VAL A 15 11.47 -12.69 3.30
N GLU A 16 12.27 -13.22 4.23
CA GLU A 16 11.79 -14.24 5.17
C GLU A 16 10.71 -13.71 6.10
N ALA A 17 10.81 -12.46 6.55
CA ALA A 17 9.81 -11.84 7.41
C ALA A 17 8.46 -11.74 6.69
N GLU A 18 8.45 -11.25 5.45
CA GLU A 18 7.22 -11.12 4.64
C GLU A 18 6.65 -12.47 4.25
N LEU A 19 7.49 -13.47 3.95
CA LEU A 19 7.05 -14.84 3.71
C LEU A 19 6.36 -15.42 4.96
N ASN A 20 6.96 -15.26 6.14
CA ASN A 20 6.37 -15.71 7.39
C ASN A 20 5.06 -14.96 7.71
N ALA A 21 4.99 -13.66 7.42
CA ALA A 21 3.78 -12.87 7.57
C ALA A 21 2.67 -13.37 6.64
N LEU A 22 3.00 -13.72 5.39
CA LEU A 22 2.06 -14.32 4.44
C LEU A 22 1.53 -15.66 4.95
N ILE A 23 2.41 -16.56 5.41
CA ILE A 23 2.03 -17.88 5.94
C ILE A 23 1.07 -17.73 7.14
N ARG A 24 1.29 -16.74 8.01
CA ARG A 24 0.43 -16.47 9.19
C ARG A 24 -0.99 -16.02 8.84
N ARG A 25 -1.27 -15.62 7.60
CA ARG A 25 -2.63 -15.27 7.14
C ARG A 25 -3.50 -16.50 6.89
N PHE A 26 -2.91 -17.69 6.89
CA PHE A 26 -3.61 -18.97 6.69
C PHE A 26 -3.91 -19.64 8.03
N THR A 27 -4.97 -20.45 8.06
CA THR A 27 -5.38 -21.19 9.26
C THR A 27 -4.29 -22.15 9.72
N SER A 28 -3.52 -22.70 8.77
CA SER A 28 -2.37 -23.56 9.06
C SER A 28 -1.33 -23.49 7.94
N LYS A 29 -0.10 -23.94 8.23
CA LYS A 29 0.95 -24.12 7.21
C LYS A 29 0.55 -25.13 6.14
N ALA A 30 -0.17 -26.20 6.51
CA ALA A 30 -0.65 -27.20 5.56
C ALA A 30 -1.61 -26.59 4.54
N GLU A 31 -2.54 -25.75 4.99
CA GLU A 31 -3.46 -25.03 4.09
C GLU A 31 -2.70 -24.10 3.14
N PHE A 32 -1.68 -23.40 3.64
CA PHE A 32 -0.84 -22.54 2.80
C PHE A 32 -0.17 -23.33 1.67
N TYR A 33 0.50 -24.45 1.98
CA TYR A 33 1.17 -25.28 0.98
C TYR A 33 0.19 -25.94 0.00
N GLU A 34 -0.99 -26.34 0.48
CA GLU A 34 -2.05 -26.81 -0.40
C GLU A 34 -2.43 -25.74 -1.43
N ARG A 35 -2.66 -24.49 -1.00
CA ARG A 35 -2.98 -23.39 -1.93
C ARG A 35 -1.82 -23.05 -2.86
N LEU A 36 -0.59 -23.12 -2.35
CA LEU A 36 0.61 -22.87 -3.13
C LEU A 36 0.74 -23.89 -4.29
N SER A 37 0.52 -25.18 -4.00
CA SER A 37 0.55 -26.23 -5.02
C SER A 37 -0.55 -26.06 -6.09
N ARG A 38 -1.74 -25.59 -5.70
CA ARG A 38 -2.86 -25.32 -6.63
C ARG A 38 -2.54 -24.24 -7.65
N VAL A 39 -1.63 -23.31 -7.34
CA VAL A 39 -1.17 -22.27 -8.27
C VAL A 39 0.14 -22.65 -8.98
N GLY A 40 0.56 -23.92 -8.88
CA GLY A 40 1.76 -24.44 -9.56
C GLY A 40 3.07 -24.09 -8.89
N LEU A 41 3.04 -23.58 -7.64
CA LEU A 41 4.23 -23.26 -6.86
C LEU A 41 4.52 -24.40 -5.85
N GLY A 42 5.75 -24.90 -5.81
CA GLY A 42 6.17 -25.94 -4.87
C GLY A 42 6.40 -25.45 -3.43
N GLU A 43 6.50 -26.37 -2.47
CA GLU A 43 6.71 -26.05 -1.04
C GLU A 43 8.05 -25.33 -0.78
N ASP A 44 9.11 -25.69 -1.51
CA ASP A 44 10.44 -25.04 -1.49
C ASP A 44 10.64 -24.06 -2.66
N SER A 45 9.57 -23.40 -3.10
CA SER A 45 9.62 -22.59 -4.32
C SER A 45 10.52 -21.36 -4.17
N GLU A 46 11.73 -21.43 -4.74
CA GLU A 46 12.56 -20.25 -5.06
C GLU A 46 11.76 -19.20 -5.84
N GLN A 47 10.80 -19.63 -6.66
CA GLN A 47 9.92 -18.72 -7.40
C GLN A 47 9.02 -17.93 -6.46
N LEU A 48 8.48 -18.54 -5.39
CA LEU A 48 7.74 -17.81 -4.37
C LEU A 48 8.64 -16.79 -3.67
N ARG A 49 9.87 -17.18 -3.30
CA ARG A 49 10.82 -16.26 -2.67
C ARG A 49 11.17 -15.08 -3.58
N GLU A 50 11.31 -15.33 -4.89
CA GLU A 50 11.50 -14.27 -5.88
C GLU A 50 10.28 -13.35 -6.00
N ILE A 51 9.06 -13.90 -6.03
CA ILE A 51 7.83 -13.09 -6.01
C ILE A 51 7.76 -12.22 -4.75
N ILE A 52 8.07 -12.78 -3.58
CA ILE A 52 8.10 -12.01 -2.32
C ILE A 52 9.18 -10.95 -2.36
N ARG A 53 10.38 -11.26 -2.87
CA ARG A 53 11.47 -10.28 -3.06
C ARG A 53 11.03 -9.12 -3.94
N GLN A 54 10.44 -9.39 -5.10
CA GLN A 54 9.93 -8.34 -5.98
C GLN A 54 8.86 -7.50 -5.28
N ARG A 55 7.96 -8.13 -4.53
CA ARG A 55 6.94 -7.43 -3.75
C ARG A 55 7.53 -6.52 -2.68
N VAL A 56 8.50 -6.99 -1.92
CA VAL A 56 9.18 -6.18 -0.90
C VAL A 56 9.92 -5.01 -1.56
N ALA A 57 10.58 -5.23 -2.69
CA ALA A 57 11.23 -4.17 -3.44
C ALA A 57 10.24 -3.08 -3.90
N ILE A 58 9.08 -3.49 -4.43
CA ILE A 58 8.00 -2.57 -4.83
C ILE A 58 7.50 -1.78 -3.61
N ASN A 59 7.24 -2.45 -2.49
CA ASN A 59 6.77 -1.79 -1.27
C ASN A 59 7.80 -0.79 -0.72
N ASN A 60 9.07 -1.18 -0.65
CA ASN A 60 10.16 -0.31 -0.20
C ASN A 60 10.30 0.93 -1.10
N TYR A 61 10.15 0.75 -2.42
CA TYR A 61 10.12 1.90 -3.35
C TYR A 61 8.92 2.79 -3.10
N TYR A 62 7.74 2.20 -2.92
CA TYR A 62 6.51 2.93 -2.66
C TYR A 62 6.61 3.76 -1.38
N ASP A 63 7.09 3.17 -0.29
CA ASP A 63 7.25 3.83 1.00
C ASP A 63 8.29 4.96 0.93
N PHE A 64 9.42 4.71 0.26
CA PHE A 64 10.41 5.75 0.02
C PHE A 64 9.85 6.92 -0.82
N ARG A 65 9.16 6.61 -1.92
CA ARG A 65 8.79 7.61 -2.93
C ARG A 65 7.56 8.43 -2.55
N PHE A 66 6.61 7.84 -1.83
CA PHE A 66 5.32 8.47 -1.53
C PHE A 66 5.14 8.73 -0.03
N ARG A 67 5.43 7.75 0.84
CA ARG A 67 5.19 7.93 2.29
C ARG A 67 6.19 8.89 2.94
N SER A 68 7.47 8.78 2.60
CA SER A 68 8.55 9.50 3.31
C SER A 68 8.46 11.02 3.25
N PHE A 69 7.69 11.57 2.30
CA PHE A 69 7.54 13.02 2.09
C PHE A 69 6.09 13.49 2.19
N THR A 70 5.14 12.60 2.51
CA THR A 70 3.75 12.99 2.69
C THR A 70 3.57 13.66 4.05
N VAL A 71 3.20 14.94 4.05
CA VAL A 71 2.91 15.69 5.27
C VAL A 71 1.45 16.13 5.25
N VAL A 72 0.73 15.84 6.32
CA VAL A 72 -0.61 16.37 6.57
C VAL A 72 -0.49 17.54 7.54
N THR A 73 -0.96 18.71 7.11
CA THR A 73 -0.91 19.93 7.93
C THR A 73 -2.11 19.99 8.88
N PRO A 74 -2.00 20.70 10.03
CA PRO A 74 -3.14 20.88 10.94
C PRO A 74 -4.37 21.51 10.26
N GLN A 75 -4.14 22.47 9.36
CA GLN A 75 -5.20 23.14 8.60
C GLN A 75 -5.96 22.16 7.70
N GLU A 76 -5.27 21.25 7.01
CA GLU A 76 -5.91 20.22 6.19
C GLU A 76 -6.79 19.29 7.01
N VAL A 77 -6.37 18.96 8.24
CA VAL A 77 -7.19 18.16 9.16
C VAL A 77 -8.44 18.92 9.58
N GLU A 78 -8.31 20.20 9.91
CA GLU A 78 -9.43 21.07 10.30
C GLU A 78 -10.46 21.23 9.18
N ASP A 79 -9.99 21.51 7.97
CA ASP A 79 -10.84 21.65 6.79
C ASP A 79 -11.53 20.33 6.45
N TYR A 80 -10.78 19.23 6.43
CA TYR A 80 -11.34 17.91 6.17
C TYR A 80 -12.36 17.48 7.24
N TYR A 81 -12.10 17.79 8.51
CA TYR A 81 -13.04 17.53 9.59
C TYR A 81 -14.37 18.25 9.36
N ARG A 82 -14.31 19.55 9.09
CA ARG A 82 -15.48 20.42 8.89
C ARG A 82 -16.26 20.05 7.61
N ASP A 83 -15.55 19.89 6.51
CA ASP A 83 -16.16 19.87 5.17
C ASP A 83 -16.50 18.45 4.69
N VAL A 84 -15.81 17.43 5.22
CA VAL A 84 -16.00 16.03 4.78
C VAL A 84 -16.42 15.12 5.91
N TYR A 85 -15.67 15.07 7.01
CA TYR A 85 -15.90 14.12 8.10
C TYR A 85 -17.26 14.35 8.79
N VAL A 86 -17.54 15.59 9.23
CA VAL A 86 -18.79 15.92 9.94
C VAL A 86 -20.02 15.64 9.06
N PRO A 87 -20.09 16.10 7.80
CA PRO A 87 -21.21 15.76 6.92
C PRO A 87 -21.35 14.25 6.68
N ARG A 88 -20.24 13.55 6.43
CA ARG A 88 -20.22 12.10 6.21
C ARG A 88 -20.74 11.34 7.44
N PHE A 89 -20.27 11.70 8.63
CA PHE A 89 -20.66 11.07 9.88
C PHE A 89 -22.15 11.26 10.17
N ARG A 90 -22.67 12.48 10.03
CA ARG A 90 -24.10 12.77 10.27
C ARG A 90 -25.00 11.98 9.34
N ARG A 91 -24.58 11.76 8.09
CA ARG A 91 -25.32 10.96 7.11
C ARG A 91 -25.29 9.47 7.43
N GLN A 92 -24.13 8.94 7.84
CA GLN A 92 -23.95 7.51 8.11
C GLN A 92 -24.49 7.09 9.48
N THR A 93 -24.47 7.99 10.45
CA THR A 93 -24.80 7.72 11.84
C THR A 93 -25.74 8.79 12.40
N PRO A 94 -26.99 8.86 11.89
CA PRO A 94 -27.93 9.89 12.30
C PRO A 94 -28.24 9.81 13.82
N GLY A 95 -28.36 10.96 14.47
CA GLY A 95 -28.71 11.06 15.89
C GLY A 95 -27.57 10.77 16.88
N ARG A 96 -26.37 10.42 16.42
CA ARG A 96 -25.18 10.32 17.28
C ARG A 96 -24.44 11.65 17.35
N ILE A 97 -23.81 11.89 18.49
CA ILE A 97 -22.90 13.02 18.69
C ILE A 97 -21.68 12.79 17.80
N VAL A 98 -21.33 13.81 17.02
CA VAL A 98 -20.14 13.77 16.17
C VAL A 98 -18.90 13.90 17.07
N PRO A 99 -17.88 13.02 16.93
CA PRO A 99 -16.63 13.18 17.65
C PRO A 99 -16.03 14.56 17.40
N THR A 100 -15.45 15.15 18.43
CA THR A 100 -14.72 16.42 18.30
C THR A 100 -13.49 16.27 17.42
N LEU A 101 -12.97 17.39 16.93
CA LEU A 101 -11.74 17.39 16.13
C LEU A 101 -10.59 16.70 16.87
N GLU A 102 -10.41 16.97 18.16
CA GLU A 102 -9.33 16.37 18.96
C GLU A 102 -9.48 14.84 19.07
N GLU A 103 -10.70 14.35 19.30
CA GLU A 103 -10.98 12.91 19.38
C GLU A 103 -10.75 12.20 18.04
N ALA A 104 -11.05 12.87 16.91
CA ALA A 104 -10.90 12.31 15.58
C ALA A 104 -9.50 12.52 14.97
N ARG A 105 -8.69 13.43 15.52
CA ARG A 105 -7.48 13.97 14.88
C ARG A 105 -6.52 12.89 14.38
N ALA A 106 -6.24 11.88 15.18
CA ALA A 106 -5.32 10.81 14.79
C ALA A 106 -5.82 10.03 13.57
N ALA A 107 -7.10 9.62 13.59
CA ALA A 107 -7.72 8.88 12.49
C ALA A 107 -7.83 9.73 11.21
N LEU A 108 -8.09 11.04 11.35
CA LEU A 108 -8.14 11.96 10.21
C LEU A 108 -6.77 12.17 9.57
N ASN A 109 -5.70 12.25 10.38
CA ASN A 109 -4.34 12.34 9.85
C ASN A 109 -4.00 11.08 9.04
N GLU A 110 -4.24 9.90 9.60
CA GLU A 110 -4.01 8.63 8.90
C GLU A 110 -4.82 8.55 7.60
N GLU A 111 -6.11 8.91 7.63
CA GLU A 111 -6.95 8.90 6.43
C GLU A 111 -6.44 9.90 5.37
N LEU A 112 -6.01 11.09 5.77
CA LEU A 112 -5.49 12.11 4.85
C LEU A 112 -4.13 11.72 4.28
N GLU A 113 -3.26 11.13 5.09
CA GLU A 113 -1.96 10.64 4.66
C GLU A 113 -2.14 9.56 3.57
N GLU A 114 -2.95 8.53 3.84
CA GLU A 114 -3.23 7.46 2.87
C GLU A 114 -3.87 8.00 1.59
N ARG A 115 -4.78 8.99 1.68
CA ARG A 115 -5.37 9.63 0.51
C ARG A 115 -4.35 10.35 -0.35
N LYS A 116 -3.44 11.11 0.26
CA LYS A 116 -2.37 11.82 -0.46
C LYS A 116 -1.44 10.83 -1.15
N ILE A 117 -0.97 9.83 -0.40
CA ILE A 117 -0.13 8.75 -0.94
C ILE A 117 -0.80 8.07 -2.14
N ALA A 118 -2.09 7.73 -2.03
CA ALA A 118 -2.83 7.10 -3.13
C ALA A 118 -3.00 8.03 -4.34
N SER A 119 -3.23 9.32 -4.12
CA SER A 119 -3.33 10.33 -5.19
C SER A 119 -1.99 10.45 -5.94
N ASP A 120 -0.90 10.64 -5.20
CA ASP A 120 0.44 10.83 -5.76
C ASP A 120 0.91 9.58 -6.51
N ALA A 121 0.62 8.39 -5.98
CA ALA A 121 0.91 7.14 -6.65
C ALA A 121 0.10 6.97 -7.94
N GLY A 122 -1.18 7.35 -7.92
CA GLY A 122 -2.05 7.33 -9.10
C GLY A 122 -1.54 8.24 -10.21
N GLU A 123 -1.24 9.50 -9.88
CA GLU A 123 -0.69 10.47 -10.83
C GLU A 123 0.65 9.99 -11.39
N PHE A 124 1.54 9.49 -10.54
CA PHE A 124 2.82 8.93 -10.97
C PHE A 124 2.66 7.77 -11.97
N LEU A 125 1.73 6.85 -11.72
CA LEU A 125 1.52 5.70 -12.60
C LEU A 125 0.93 6.11 -13.96
N GLU A 126 0.02 7.07 -14.00
CA GLU A 126 -0.52 7.62 -15.25
C GLU A 126 0.60 8.28 -16.07
N ASP A 127 1.45 9.08 -15.42
CA ASP A 127 2.61 9.71 -16.04
C ASP A 127 3.63 8.70 -16.56
N ALA A 128 3.95 7.68 -15.75
CA ALA A 128 4.89 6.63 -16.12
C ALA A 128 4.36 5.84 -17.33
N ARG A 129 3.05 5.56 -17.36
CA ARG A 129 2.39 4.87 -18.48
C ARG A 129 2.41 5.73 -19.74
N ALA A 130 2.14 7.02 -19.64
CA ALA A 130 2.14 7.94 -20.78
C ALA A 130 3.51 8.06 -21.45
N ARG A 131 4.59 7.88 -20.67
CA ARG A 131 5.98 7.94 -21.16
C ARG A 131 6.51 6.59 -21.64
N ALA A 132 5.88 5.49 -21.26
CA ALA A 132 6.33 4.16 -21.62
C ALA A 132 5.88 3.80 -23.05
N ASP A 133 6.83 3.34 -23.88
CA ASP A 133 6.51 2.71 -25.16
C ASP A 133 6.09 1.26 -24.91
N ILE A 134 4.79 1.05 -24.68
CA ILE A 134 4.21 -0.27 -24.42
C ILE A 134 3.65 -0.83 -25.72
N VAL A 135 4.42 -1.73 -26.35
CA VAL A 135 3.98 -2.48 -27.53
C VAL A 135 3.40 -3.82 -27.10
N TYR A 136 2.08 -4.00 -27.27
CA TYR A 136 1.44 -5.31 -27.09
C TYR A 136 1.73 -6.21 -28.30
N LEU A 137 2.58 -7.20 -28.11
CA LEU A 137 2.82 -8.23 -29.12
C LEU A 137 1.71 -9.29 -29.02
N VAL A 138 0.63 -9.10 -29.77
CA VAL A 138 -0.38 -10.15 -29.96
C VAL A 138 0.15 -11.10 -31.03
N GLN A 139 0.63 -12.27 -30.63
CA GLN A 139 0.87 -13.37 -31.57
C GLN A 139 -0.47 -14.04 -31.86
N PHE A 140 -0.82 -14.10 -33.16
CA PHE A 140 -1.92 -14.90 -33.69
C PHE A 140 -1.49 -16.34 -33.91
#